data_AF-A0A831M4H7-F1
#
_entry.id   AF-A0A831M4H7-F1
#
_cell.length_a   1.000
_cell.length_b   1.000
_cell.length_c   1.000
_cell.angle_alpha   90.00
_cell.angle_beta   90.00
_cell.angle_gamma   90.00
#
_symmetry.space_group_name_H-M   'P 1'
#
loop_
_entity.id
_entity.type
_entity.pdbx_description
1 polymer ?
#
loop_
_entity_poly.entity_id
_entity_poly.type
_entity_poly.pdbx_seq_one_letter_code
_entity_poly.pdbx_strand_id
1 'polypeptide(L)'
;MMRYWAILVGKLAGIGMLLAAAWRLVHAIWPGPDPTLRYKMQPFGTDLGYTTALLVLWLLGVGMVYLAILDQRYRCRTCGRRLHMPVSSGAWNSLLLRAPRTDYICRFGHGTLRVPDVDLSGTPQPDWHSVDNMWKELEDLETADK
;
A
#
# COMPACT_ATOMS: atom_id res chain seq x y z
N MET A 1 -9.73 -1.56 -14.74
CA MET A 1 -10.21 -1.70 -13.34
C MET A 1 -9.91 -3.08 -12.73
N MET A 2 -10.25 -4.20 -13.39
CA MET A 2 -10.06 -5.55 -12.82
C MET A 2 -8.60 -5.92 -12.48
N ARG A 3 -7.62 -5.50 -13.30
CA ARG A 3 -6.20 -5.84 -13.10
C ARG A 3 -5.61 -5.26 -11.82
N TYR A 4 -6.04 -4.06 -11.42
CA TYR A 4 -5.57 -3.41 -10.19
C TYR A 4 -5.98 -4.21 -8.95
N TRP A 5 -7.26 -4.54 -8.85
CA TRP A 5 -7.80 -5.33 -7.75
C TRP A 5 -7.24 -6.76 -7.73
N ALA A 6 -7.01 -7.38 -8.90
CA ALA A 6 -6.39 -8.70 -8.98
C ALA A 6 -4.97 -8.72 -8.38
N ILE A 7 -4.15 -7.69 -8.62
CA ILE A 7 -2.81 -7.59 -8.02
C ILE A 7 -2.91 -7.40 -6.50
N LEU A 8 -3.85 -6.58 -6.03
CA LEU A 8 -4.06 -6.39 -4.58
C LEU A 8 -4.47 -7.70 -3.91
N VAL A 9 -5.49 -8.39 -4.46
CA VAL A 9 -5.95 -9.68 -3.94
C VAL A 9 -4.83 -10.72 -3.95
N GLY A 10 -4.06 -10.80 -5.03
CA GLY A 10 -2.91 -11.70 -5.11
C GLY A 10 -1.86 -11.45 -4.03
N LYS A 11 -1.56 -10.18 -3.73
CA LYS A 11 -0.64 -9.82 -2.64
C LYS A 11 -1.19 -10.18 -1.27
N LEU A 12 -2.46 -9.85 -1.00
CA LEU A 12 -3.09 -10.17 0.27
C LEU A 12 -3.18 -11.68 0.49
N ALA A 13 -3.48 -12.45 -0.57
CA ALA A 13 -3.44 -13.90 -0.53
C ALA A 13 -2.04 -14.44 -0.23
N GLY A 14 -1.00 -13.89 -0.88
CA GLY A 14 0.39 -14.25 -0.60
C GLY A 14 0.82 -13.95 0.84
N ILE A 15 0.46 -12.77 1.37
CA ILE A 15 0.73 -12.39 2.76
C ILE A 15 -0.01 -13.35 3.72
N GLY A 16 -1.29 -13.63 3.46
CA GLY A 16 -2.08 -14.55 4.26
C GLY A 16 -1.48 -15.96 4.29
N MET A 17 -1.00 -16.46 3.14
CA MET A 17 -0.33 -17.76 3.04
C MET A 17 0.98 -17.80 3.83
N LEU A 18 1.80 -16.74 3.73
CA LEU A 18 3.04 -16.59 4.51
C LEU A 18 2.78 -16.56 6.01
N LEU A 19 1.80 -15.76 6.46
CA LEU A 19 1.43 -15.68 7.88
C LEU A 19 0.86 -17.00 8.40
N ALA A 20 0.05 -17.70 7.62
CA ALA A 20 -0.48 -19.02 8.00
C ALA A 20 0.64 -20.07 8.12
N ALA A 21 1.62 -20.05 7.22
CA ALA A 21 2.78 -20.93 7.30
C ALA A 21 3.64 -20.62 8.53
N ALA A 22 3.93 -19.34 8.79
CA ALA A 22 4.67 -18.91 9.97
C ALA A 22 3.94 -19.26 11.28
N TRP A 23 2.61 -19.06 11.32
CA TRP A 23 1.78 -19.46 12.46
C TRP A 23 1.88 -20.96 12.75
N ARG A 24 1.74 -21.81 11.72
CA ARG A 24 1.89 -23.27 11.86
C ARG A 24 3.29 -23.65 12.34
N LEU A 25 4.32 -22.99 11.84
CA LEU A 25 5.70 -23.25 12.24
C LEU A 25 5.93 -22.91 13.72
N VAL A 26 5.41 -21.76 14.18
CA VAL A 26 5.44 -21.39 15.61
C VAL A 26 4.76 -22.47 16.46
N HIS A 27 3.59 -22.97 16.04
CA HIS A 27 2.87 -24.02 16.78
C HIS A 27 3.55 -25.40 16.71
N ALA A 28 4.32 -25.68 15.67
CA ALA A 28 5.02 -26.95 15.52
C ALA A 28 6.32 -27.00 16.35
N ILE A 29 6.99 -25.86 16.54
CA ILE A 29 8.25 -25.77 17.27
C ILE A 29 8.01 -25.62 18.78
N TRP A 30 6.92 -24.96 19.18
CA TRP A 30 6.68 -24.74 20.60
C TRP A 30 6.28 -26.04 21.32
N PRO A 31 6.91 -26.37 22.46
CA PRO A 31 6.50 -27.53 23.24
C PRO A 31 5.04 -27.38 23.69
N GLY A 32 4.30 -28.49 23.63
CA GLY A 32 2.92 -28.54 24.10
C GLY A 32 2.80 -28.20 25.59
N PRO A 33 1.61 -27.79 26.06
CA PRO A 33 1.41 -27.33 27.44
C PRO A 33 1.87 -28.39 28.45
N ASP A 34 2.59 -27.95 29.49
CA ASP A 34 3.16 -28.84 30.50
C ASP A 34 2.10 -29.78 31.09
N PRO A 35 2.35 -31.10 31.13
CA PRO A 35 1.38 -32.07 31.64
C PRO A 35 1.22 -32.01 33.17
N THR A 36 2.05 -31.23 33.86
CA THR A 36 2.09 -31.13 35.32
C THR A 36 0.98 -30.26 35.91
N LEU A 37 0.39 -29.35 35.12
CA LEU A 37 -0.76 -28.56 35.56
C LEU A 37 -2.08 -29.34 35.35
N ARG A 38 -2.91 -29.38 36.41
CA ARG A 38 -4.26 -29.96 36.41
C ARG A 38 -5.21 -29.32 35.39
N TYR A 39 -4.90 -28.09 34.96
CA TYR A 39 -5.61 -27.37 33.91
C TYR A 39 -4.68 -27.09 32.74
N LYS A 40 -5.08 -27.51 31.53
CA LYS A 40 -4.38 -27.16 30.28
C LYS A 40 -4.58 -25.67 30.02
N MET A 41 -3.63 -24.84 30.45
CA MET A 41 -3.62 -23.43 30.07
C MET A 41 -3.16 -23.31 28.62
N GLN A 42 -3.82 -22.45 27.85
CA GLN A 42 -3.31 -22.11 26.52
C GLN A 42 -1.99 -21.34 26.68
N PRO A 43 -0.98 -21.58 25.82
CA PRO A 43 0.32 -20.88 25.89
C PRO A 43 0.19 -19.36 25.72
N PHE A 44 -0.90 -18.91 25.09
CA PHE A 44 -1.21 -17.50 24.93
C PHE A 44 -1.61 -16.86 26.27
N GLY A 45 -0.83 -15.88 26.72
CA GLY A 45 -1.02 -15.14 27.96
C GLY A 45 -0.29 -15.74 29.17
N THR A 46 0.25 -16.95 29.04
CA THR A 46 0.94 -17.66 30.13
C THR A 46 2.44 -17.80 29.87
N ASP A 47 2.83 -18.07 28.61
CA ASP A 47 4.22 -18.09 28.18
C ASP A 47 4.59 -16.74 27.51
N LEU A 48 5.53 -16.02 28.13
CA LEU A 48 6.03 -14.74 27.62
C LEU A 48 6.72 -14.90 26.26
N GLY A 49 7.47 -15.98 26.06
CA GLY A 49 8.13 -16.27 24.80
C GLY A 49 7.12 -16.49 23.68
N TYR A 50 6.11 -17.32 23.93
CA TYR A 50 5.07 -17.64 22.94
C TYR A 50 4.25 -16.39 22.56
N THR A 51 3.83 -15.62 23.56
CA THR A 51 3.08 -14.38 23.36
C THR A 51 3.90 -13.33 22.60
N THR A 52 5.18 -13.17 22.93
CA THR A 52 6.07 -12.25 22.21
C THR A 52 6.27 -12.68 20.76
N ALA A 53 6.45 -13.98 20.50
CA ALA A 53 6.57 -14.50 19.14
C ALA A 53 5.32 -14.23 18.29
N LEU A 54 4.13 -14.45 18.86
CA LEU A 54 2.87 -14.13 18.18
C LEU A 54 2.68 -12.62 17.96
N LEU A 55 3.09 -11.77 18.90
CA LEU A 55 3.06 -10.32 18.72
C LEU A 55 3.94 -9.88 17.55
N VAL A 56 5.17 -10.39 17.46
CA VAL A 56 6.09 -10.09 16.34
C VAL A 56 5.47 -10.54 15.02
N LEU A 57 4.92 -11.75 14.96
CA LEU A 57 4.25 -12.25 13.76
C LEU A 57 3.07 -11.35 13.34
N TRP A 58 2.29 -10.89 14.31
CA TRP A 58 1.17 -9.98 14.06
C TRP A 58 1.63 -8.63 13.52
N LEU A 59 2.65 -8.01 14.12
CA LEU A 59 3.23 -6.75 13.66
C LEU A 59 3.80 -6.86 12.24
N LEU A 60 4.48 -7.96 11.94
CA LEU A 60 4.97 -8.24 10.58
C LEU A 60 3.81 -8.36 9.58
N GLY A 61 2.71 -9.00 9.98
CA GLY A 61 1.50 -9.09 9.17
C GLY A 61 0.90 -7.71 8.86
N VAL A 62 0.71 -6.88 9.89
CA VAL A 62 0.22 -5.50 9.73
C VAL A 62 1.15 -4.68 8.84
N GLY A 63 2.47 -4.77 9.06
CA GLY A 63 3.47 -4.09 8.24
C GLY A 63 3.43 -4.52 6.77
N MET A 64 3.32 -5.82 6.49
CA MET A 64 3.20 -6.31 5.11
C MET A 64 1.92 -5.84 4.42
N VAL A 65 0.79 -5.85 5.13
CA VAL A 65 -0.49 -5.33 4.59
C VAL A 65 -0.38 -3.83 4.31
N TYR A 66 0.24 -3.07 5.22
CA TYR A 66 0.49 -1.64 5.01
C TYR A 66 1.35 -1.38 3.76
N LEU A 67 2.46 -2.12 3.59
CA LEU A 67 3.31 -2.03 2.41
C LEU A 67 2.58 -2.44 1.12
N ALA A 68 1.69 -3.43 1.19
CA ALA A 68 0.86 -3.83 0.05
C ALA A 68 -0.09 -2.70 -0.36
N ILE A 69 -0.74 -2.04 0.60
CA ILE A 69 -1.60 -0.86 0.36
C ILE A 69 -0.78 0.29 -0.20
N LEU A 70 0.41 0.56 0.37
CA LEU A 70 1.31 1.61 -0.10
C LEU A 70 1.72 1.38 -1.57
N ASP A 71 2.14 0.16 -1.95
CA ASP A 71 2.50 -0.15 -3.34
C ASP A 71 1.28 -0.07 -4.28
N GLN A 72 0.07 -0.38 -3.82
CA GLN A 72 -1.13 -0.17 -4.63
C GLN A 72 -1.46 1.31 -4.85
N ARG A 73 -1.26 2.15 -3.82
CA ARG A 73 -1.51 3.59 -3.90
C ARG A 73 -0.75 4.26 -5.04
N TYR A 74 0.50 3.84 -5.27
CA TYR A 74 1.37 4.36 -6.33
C TYR A 74 1.26 3.59 -7.66
N ARG A 75 0.18 2.84 -7.89
CA ARG A 75 -0.12 2.18 -9.15
C ARG A 75 -1.28 2.83 -9.87
N CYS A 76 -1.19 2.84 -11.19
CA CYS A 76 -2.28 3.28 -12.04
C CYS A 76 -3.47 2.30 -11.92
N ARG A 77 -4.68 2.84 -11.71
CA ARG A 77 -5.93 2.06 -11.51
C ARG A 77 -6.41 1.32 -12.78
N THR A 78 -5.95 1.74 -13.95
CA THR A 78 -6.27 1.10 -15.24
C THR A 78 -5.20 0.09 -15.65
N CYS A 79 -3.94 0.54 -15.74
CA CYS A 79 -2.80 -0.27 -16.18
C CYS A 79 -2.27 -1.27 -15.14
N GLY A 80 -2.39 -0.97 -13.84
CA GLY A 80 -1.74 -1.73 -12.76
C GLY A 80 -0.21 -1.55 -12.69
N ARG A 81 0.39 -0.67 -13.50
CA ARG A 81 1.82 -0.34 -13.44
C ARG A 81 2.08 0.77 -12.43
N ARG A 82 3.30 0.81 -11.88
CA ARG A 82 3.75 1.89 -10.99
C ARG A 82 3.72 3.22 -11.73
N LEU A 83 3.31 4.26 -11.03
CA LEU A 83 3.37 5.64 -11.51
C LEU A 83 4.82 6.12 -11.47
N HIS A 84 5.16 7.01 -12.39
CA HIS A 84 6.53 7.52 -12.54
C HIS A 84 6.51 9.05 -12.65
N MET A 85 7.72 9.63 -12.67
CA MET A 85 7.94 11.06 -12.90
C MET A 85 7.29 11.93 -11.81
N PRO A 86 7.91 12.01 -10.62
CA PRO A 86 7.45 12.91 -9.57
C PRO A 86 7.70 14.35 -10.01
N VAL A 87 6.64 15.08 -10.32
CA VAL A 87 6.69 16.50 -10.63
C VAL A 87 6.27 17.27 -9.39
N SER A 88 7.21 17.97 -8.77
CA SER A 88 6.91 18.89 -7.68
C SER A 88 6.20 20.12 -8.24
N SER A 89 5.00 20.42 -7.76
CA SER A 89 4.25 21.60 -8.12
C SER A 89 3.79 22.34 -6.87
N GLY A 90 3.59 23.65 -7.00
CA GLY A 90 3.27 24.52 -5.86
C GLY A 90 4.44 25.35 -5.38
N ALA A 91 4.20 26.10 -4.32
CA ALA A 91 5.16 27.09 -3.84
C ALA A 91 5.28 27.02 -2.31
N TRP A 92 6.50 26.76 -1.83
CA TRP A 92 6.80 26.68 -0.40
C TRP A 92 6.59 28.00 0.34
N ASN A 93 6.72 29.12 -0.37
CA ASN A 93 6.56 30.47 0.18
C ASN A 93 5.09 30.91 0.32
N SER A 94 4.13 30.15 -0.21
CA SER A 94 2.71 30.53 -0.24
C SER A 94 1.80 29.30 -0.05
N LEU A 95 2.00 28.62 1.09
CA LEU A 95 1.27 27.41 1.47
C LEU A 95 -0.26 27.58 1.41
N LEU A 96 -0.78 28.77 1.75
CA LEU A 96 -2.21 29.08 1.74
C LEU A 96 -2.80 29.25 0.33
N LEU A 97 -2.00 29.68 -0.66
CA LEU A 97 -2.47 29.94 -2.02
C LEU A 97 -2.22 28.73 -2.92
N ARG A 98 -1.07 28.09 -2.78
CA ARG A 98 -0.70 26.90 -3.57
C ARG A 98 0.23 25.99 -2.77
N ALA A 99 -0.36 25.12 -1.97
CA ALA A 99 0.35 24.11 -1.20
C ALA A 99 1.26 23.26 -2.11
N PRO A 100 2.49 22.93 -1.64
CA PRO A 100 3.40 22.04 -2.35
C PRO A 100 2.80 20.64 -2.44
N ARG A 101 2.93 20.04 -3.62
CA ARG A 101 2.47 18.68 -3.92
C ARG A 101 3.40 18.04 -4.94
N THR A 102 3.42 16.72 -4.92
CA THR A 102 4.09 15.87 -5.90
C THR A 102 3.06 15.17 -6.78
N ASP A 103 3.09 15.46 -8.07
CA ASP A 103 2.22 14.83 -9.06
C ASP A 103 2.95 13.65 -9.73
N TYR A 104 2.36 12.46 -9.69
CA TYR A 104 2.86 11.25 -10.35
C TYR A 104 2.03 10.93 -11.58
N ILE A 105 2.68 10.60 -12.69
CA ILE A 105 2.03 10.45 -13.99
C ILE A 105 2.07 8.98 -14.45
N CYS A 106 0.98 8.49 -15.05
CA CYS A 106 1.00 7.23 -15.77
C CYS A 106 1.68 7.40 -17.14
N ARG A 107 2.75 6.62 -17.41
CA ARG A 107 3.45 6.63 -18.71
C ARG A 107 2.54 6.40 -19.93
N PHE A 108 1.40 5.73 -19.74
CA PHE A 108 0.43 5.43 -20.80
C PHE A 108 -0.71 6.47 -20.89
N GLY A 109 -0.63 7.59 -20.16
CA GLY A 109 -1.60 8.68 -20.28
C GLY A 109 -2.96 8.45 -19.62
N HIS A 110 -3.15 7.40 -18.80
CA HIS A 110 -4.44 7.07 -18.17
C HIS A 110 -4.86 7.98 -17.00
N GLY A 111 -3.98 8.86 -16.53
CA GLY A 111 -4.24 9.72 -15.39
C GLY A 111 -3.02 10.06 -14.56
N THR A 112 -3.28 10.89 -13.55
CA THR A 112 -2.28 11.45 -12.64
C THR A 112 -2.71 11.28 -11.19
N LEU A 113 -1.75 11.00 -10.32
CA LEU A 113 -1.93 10.92 -8.87
C LEU A 113 -1.29 12.15 -8.23
N ARG A 114 -2.08 12.98 -7.57
CA ARG A 114 -1.59 14.16 -6.85
C ARG A 114 -1.38 13.79 -5.41
N VAL A 115 -0.14 13.88 -4.95
CA VAL A 115 0.23 13.58 -3.56
C VAL A 115 0.63 14.89 -2.88
N PRO A 116 -0.13 15.36 -1.90
CA PRO A 116 0.19 16.58 -1.15
C PRO A 116 1.46 16.37 -0.30
N ASP A 117 2.39 17.32 -0.34
CA ASP A 117 3.65 17.23 0.43
C ASP A 117 3.46 17.72 1.88
N VAL A 118 2.48 18.60 2.10
CA VAL A 118 2.15 19.18 3.41
C VAL A 118 0.66 19.02 3.69
N ASP A 119 0.36 18.60 4.92
CA ASP A 119 -1.01 18.50 5.45
C ASP A 119 -1.39 19.79 6.20
N LEU A 120 -2.18 20.63 5.54
CA LEU A 120 -2.65 21.91 6.10
C LEU A 120 -4.07 21.84 6.68
N SER A 121 -4.88 20.86 6.26
CA SER A 121 -6.33 20.81 6.56
C SER A 121 -6.81 19.50 7.20
N GLY A 122 -5.90 18.62 7.62
CA GLY A 122 -6.17 17.49 8.49
C GLY A 122 -6.40 16.15 7.80
N THR A 123 -6.41 16.09 6.46
CA THR A 123 -6.11 14.87 5.68
C THR A 123 -6.13 15.18 4.18
N PRO A 124 -5.00 15.55 3.57
CA PRO A 124 -4.93 15.76 2.14
C PRO A 124 -4.80 14.34 1.57
N GLN A 125 -5.93 13.81 1.13
CA GLN A 125 -5.95 12.51 0.48
C GLN A 125 -5.32 12.65 -0.90
N PRO A 126 -4.45 11.71 -1.31
CA PRO A 126 -3.93 11.75 -2.65
C PRO A 126 -5.08 11.52 -3.61
N ASP A 127 -5.22 12.50 -4.50
CA ASP A 127 -6.30 12.55 -5.44
C ASP A 127 -5.85 11.92 -6.76
N TRP A 128 -6.69 11.06 -7.32
CA TRP A 128 -6.42 10.44 -8.60
C TRP A 128 -7.35 11.05 -9.62
N HIS A 129 -6.76 11.75 -10.58
CA HIS A 129 -7.48 12.27 -11.72
C HIS A 129 -7.31 11.32 -12.89
N SER A 130 -8.39 10.64 -13.25
CA SER A 130 -8.47 9.94 -14.53
C SER A 130 -8.54 10.98 -15.65
N VAL A 131 -7.67 10.84 -16.62
CA VAL A 131 -7.66 11.63 -17.85
C VAL A 131 -7.75 10.64 -19.00
N ASP A 132 -8.65 10.90 -19.94
CA ASP A 132 -8.67 10.16 -21.21
C ASP A 132 -7.46 10.62 -22.04
N ASN A 133 -6.63 9.64 -22.44
CA ASN A 133 -5.30 9.80 -23.05
C ASN A 133 -4.72 11.22 -22.96
N MET A 134 -3.92 11.49 -21.92
CA MET A 134 -3.29 12.81 -21.69
C MET A 134 -2.51 13.35 -22.90
N TRP A 135 -2.07 12.47 -23.82
CA TRP A 135 -1.32 12.85 -25.02
C TRP A 135 -2.19 13.31 -26.18
N LYS A 136 -3.52 13.09 -26.10
CA LYS A 136 -4.45 13.41 -27.18
C LYS A 136 -4.40 14.88 -27.58
N GLU A 137 -4.28 15.79 -26.62
CA GLU A 137 -4.16 17.22 -26.90
C GLU A 137 -2.88 17.54 -27.69
N LEU A 138 -1.75 16.87 -27.41
CA LEU A 138 -0.53 17.04 -28.20
C LEU A 138 -0.65 16.44 -29.60
N GLU A 139 -1.29 15.28 -29.72
CA GLU A 139 -1.55 14.62 -31.01
C GLU A 139 -2.47 15.50 -31.89
N ASP A 140 -3.52 16.08 -31.30
CA ASP A 140 -4.44 17.01 -31.97
C ASP A 140 -3.69 18.28 -32.44
N LEU A 141 -2.75 18.81 -31.65
CA LEU A 141 -1.91 19.95 -32.07
C LEU A 141 -0.94 19.61 -33.21
N GLU A 142 -0.30 18.43 -33.18
CA GLU A 142 0.60 18.00 -34.25
C GLU A 142 -0.15 17.80 -35.57
N THR A 143 -1.40 17.33 -35.51
CA THR A 143 -2.24 17.16 -36.71
C THR A 143 -2.80 18.48 -37.23
N ALA A 144 -3.00 19.48 -36.39
CA ALA A 144 -3.45 20.82 -36.80
C ALA A 144 -2.35 21.65 -37.49
N ASP A 145 -1.07 21.36 -37.20
CA ASP A 145 0.09 22.04 -37.80
C ASP A 145 0.51 21.44 -39.17
N LYS A 146 -0.09 20.30 -39.58
CA LYS A 146 0.13 19.64 -40.87
C LYS A 146 -0.97 19.98 -41.88
#